data_AF-A0A0E0F237-F1
#
_entry.id   AF-A0A0E0F237-F1
#
_cell.length_a   1.000
_cell.length_b   1.000
_cell.length_c   1.000
_cell.angle_alpha   90.00
_cell.angle_beta   90.00
_cell.angle_gamma   90.00
#
_symmetry.space_group_name_H-M   'P 1'
#
loop_
_entity.id
_entity.type
_entity.pdbx_description
1 polymer ?
#
loop_
_entity_poly.entity_id
_entity_poly.type
_entity_poly.pdbx_seq_one_letter_code
_entity_poly.pdbx_strand_id
1 'polypeptide(L)'
;MYLQAQSKNMIVTYLVLLNLGLHLFLSWFMVVKFHLGLAGAMGSTVIAFWISILGQLTFVLFGGYPLTWIWFLSFAFTDLELWYNTILVLLTGYMKNAEVALDAPSICT
;
A
#
# COMPACT_ATOMS: atom_id res chain seq x y z
N MET A 1 -4.83 4.90 9.52
CA MET A 1 -5.75 4.85 10.69
C MET A 1 -5.92 6.17 11.43
N TYR A 2 -4.93 7.08 11.45
CA TYR A 2 -5.03 8.37 12.15
C TYR A 2 -6.26 9.22 11.76
N LEU A 3 -6.47 9.47 10.45
CA LEU A 3 -7.62 10.27 9.98
C LEU A 3 -8.97 9.59 10.23
N GLN A 4 -8.98 8.25 10.24
CA GLN A 4 -10.16 7.44 10.52
C GLN A 4 -10.54 7.52 12.01
N ALA A 5 -9.56 7.56 12.91
CA ALA A 5 -9.77 7.79 14.34
C ALA A 5 -10.26 9.22 14.66
N GLN A 6 -9.96 10.20 13.79
CA GLN A 6 -10.43 11.59 13.91
C GLN A 6 -11.82 11.82 13.28
N SER A 7 -12.52 10.78 12.83
CA SER A 7 -13.80 10.88 12.10
C SER A 7 -13.71 11.69 10.79
N LYS A 8 -12.49 11.92 10.26
CA LYS A 8 -12.24 12.59 8.99
C LYS A 8 -12.24 11.59 7.83
N ASN A 9 -13.21 10.69 7.81
CA ASN A 9 -13.25 9.55 6.90
C ASN A 9 -13.42 9.96 5.43
N MET A 10 -14.03 11.11 5.15
CA MET A 10 -14.22 11.60 3.78
C MET A 10 -12.90 11.69 3.01
N ILE A 11 -11.83 12.14 3.67
CA ILE A 11 -10.50 12.28 3.05
C ILE A 11 -9.93 10.90 2.73
N VAL A 12 -10.11 9.94 3.64
CA VAL A 12 -9.71 8.55 3.45
C VAL A 12 -10.50 7.92 2.29
N THR A 13 -11.80 8.20 2.18
CA THR A 13 -12.64 7.70 1.09
C THR A 13 -12.16 8.17 -0.28
N TYR A 14 -11.87 9.46 -0.44
CA TYR A 14 -11.33 9.97 -1.71
C TYR A 14 -9.99 9.35 -2.07
N LEU A 15 -9.12 9.18 -1.07
CA LEU A 15 -7.79 8.59 -1.24
C LEU A 15 -7.88 7.10 -1.62
N VAL A 16 -8.83 6.37 -1.04
CA VAL A 16 -9.13 4.96 -1.41
C VAL A 16 -9.68 4.85 -2.83
N LEU A 17 -10.62 5.73 -3.23
CA LEU A 17 -11.15 5.75 -4.60
C LEU A 17 -10.06 6.05 -5.64
N LEU A 18 -9.21 7.04 -5.35
CA LEU A 18 -8.07 7.37 -6.17
C LEU A 18 -7.10 6.18 -6.28
N ASN A 19 -6.80 5.54 -5.15
CA ASN A 19 -5.89 4.41 -5.11
C ASN A 19 -6.44 3.19 -5.88
N LEU A 20 -7.74 2.92 -5.79
CA LEU A 20 -8.38 1.86 -6.56
C LEU A 20 -8.27 2.15 -8.07
N GLY A 21 -8.54 3.37 -8.50
CA GLY A 21 -8.40 3.78 -9.90
C GLY A 21 -6.96 3.64 -10.40
N LEU A 22 -5.99 4.11 -9.62
CA LEU A 22 -4.56 3.97 -9.91
C LEU A 22 -4.13 2.51 -9.98
N HIS A 23 -4.56 1.68 -9.03
CA HIS A 23 -4.22 0.26 -9.02
C HIS A 23 -4.76 -0.45 -10.27
N LEU A 24 -6.03 -0.24 -10.64
CA LEU A 24 -6.61 -0.84 -11.84
C LEU A 24 -5.87 -0.42 -13.11
N PHE A 25 -5.56 0.87 -13.23
CA PHE A 25 -4.80 1.39 -14.37
C PHE A 25 -3.39 0.79 -14.44
N LEU A 26 -2.69 0.75 -13.31
CA LEU A 26 -1.32 0.28 -13.23
C LEU A 26 -1.22 -1.24 -13.42
N SER A 27 -2.16 -2.00 -12.86
CA SER A 27 -2.33 -3.44 -13.11
C SER A 27 -2.50 -3.71 -14.60
N TRP A 28 -3.45 -3.02 -15.25
CA TRP A 28 -3.67 -3.17 -16.67
C TRP A 28 -2.39 -2.84 -17.46
N PHE A 29 -1.72 -1.75 -17.14
CA PHE A 29 -0.51 -1.33 -17.82
C PHE A 29 0.64 -2.35 -17.65
N MET A 30 0.93 -2.77 -16.42
CA MET A 30 2.02 -3.70 -16.14
C MET A 30 1.75 -5.12 -16.64
N VAL A 31 0.52 -5.61 -16.52
CA VAL A 31 0.16 -6.98 -16.91
C VAL A 31 -0.06 -7.08 -18.42
N VAL A 32 -0.80 -6.14 -19.02
CA VAL A 32 -1.24 -6.24 -20.42
C VAL A 32 -0.24 -5.61 -21.38
N LYS A 33 0.36 -4.45 -21.04
CA LYS A 33 1.31 -3.77 -21.95
C LYS A 33 2.74 -4.26 -21.79
N PHE A 34 3.20 -4.45 -20.55
CA PHE A 34 4.56 -4.96 -20.31
C PHE A 34 4.65 -6.48 -20.21
N HIS A 35 3.51 -7.19 -20.27
CA HIS A 35 3.47 -8.66 -20.22
C HIS A 35 4.16 -9.25 -18.97
N LEU A 36 4.18 -8.52 -17.86
CA LEU A 36 4.86 -8.93 -16.62
C LEU A 36 4.07 -9.96 -15.80
N GLY A 37 2.84 -10.31 -16.23
CA GLY A 37 2.01 -11.31 -15.58
C GLY A 37 1.80 -11.03 -14.09
N LEU A 38 1.96 -12.05 -13.26
CA LEU A 38 1.76 -11.94 -11.81
C LEU A 38 2.71 -10.93 -11.15
N ALA A 39 3.97 -10.85 -11.58
CA ALA A 39 4.92 -9.87 -11.05
C ALA A 39 4.46 -8.42 -11.33
N GLY A 40 3.83 -8.19 -12.50
CA GLY A 40 3.21 -6.91 -12.83
C GLY A 40 2.01 -6.57 -11.95
N ALA A 41 1.16 -7.55 -11.66
CA ALA A 41 0.03 -7.37 -10.76
C ALA A 41 0.52 -7.01 -9.35
N MET A 42 1.48 -7.75 -8.80
CA MET A 42 2.02 -7.51 -7.46
C MET A 42 2.78 -6.19 -7.36
N GLY A 43 3.59 -5.87 -8.37
CA GLY A 43 4.28 -4.59 -8.47
C GLY A 43 3.30 -3.41 -8.48
N SER A 44 2.18 -3.54 -9.18
CA SER A 44 1.15 -2.50 -9.19
C SER A 44 0.48 -2.31 -7.83
N THR A 45 0.26 -3.39 -7.08
CA THR A 45 -0.27 -3.33 -5.71
C THR A 45 0.70 -2.63 -4.76
N VAL A 46 2.00 -2.92 -4.87
CA VAL A 46 3.06 -2.26 -4.10
C VAL A 46 3.09 -0.75 -4.40
N ILE A 47 3.04 -0.36 -5.68
CA ILE A 47 3.09 1.06 -6.05
C ILE A 47 1.82 1.81 -5.58
N ALA A 48 0.64 1.24 -5.79
CA ALA A 48 -0.63 1.78 -5.31
C ALA A 48 -0.60 1.98 -3.78
N PHE A 49 -0.05 0.99 -3.07
CA PHE A 49 0.11 1.04 -1.63
C PHE A 49 1.00 2.21 -1.16
N TRP A 50 2.18 2.38 -1.77
CA TRP A 50 3.10 3.48 -1.45
C TRP A 50 2.50 4.87 -1.71
N ILE A 51 1.73 5.03 -2.79
CA ILE A 51 1.05 6.30 -3.08
C ILE A 51 0.04 6.65 -1.98
N SER A 52 -0.66 5.65 -1.43
CA SER A 52 -1.61 5.89 -0.34
C SER A 52 -0.94 6.31 0.96
N ILE A 53 0.21 5.72 1.29
CA ILE A 53 1.01 6.12 2.46
C ILE A 53 1.46 7.56 2.31
N LEU A 54 2.09 7.90 1.18
CA LEU A 54 2.62 9.25 0.94
C LEU A 54 1.52 10.30 0.92
N GLY A 55 0.34 9.97 0.38
CA GLY A 55 -0.82 10.87 0.39
C GLY A 55 -1.32 11.18 1.81
N GLN A 56 -1.43 10.17 2.68
CA GLN A 56 -1.81 10.37 4.08
C GLN A 56 -0.72 11.10 4.86
N LEU A 57 0.56 10.79 4.59
CA LEU A 57 1.70 11.45 5.23
C LEU A 57 1.75 12.95 4.87
N THR A 58 1.60 13.27 3.59
CA THR A 58 1.56 14.66 3.11
C THR A 58 0.45 15.43 3.81
N PHE A 59 -0.76 14.88 3.90
CA PHE A 59 -1.88 15.52 4.58
C PHE A 59 -1.57 15.84 6.06
N VAL A 60 -0.88 14.92 6.73
CA VAL A 60 -0.48 15.04 8.14
C VAL A 60 0.64 16.07 8.32
N LEU A 61 1.64 16.11 7.42
CA LEU A 61 2.76 17.06 7.47
C LEU A 61 2.35 18.51 7.19
N PHE A 62 1.48 18.72 6.20
CA PHE A 62 0.98 20.05 5.85
C PHE A 62 -0.14 20.55 6.79
N GLY A 63 -0.60 19.72 7.75
CA GLY A 63 -1.62 20.06 8.76
C GLY A 63 -1.12 20.91 9.94
N GLY A 64 0.21 21.08 10.11
CA GLY A 64 0.79 22.19 10.89
C GLY A 64 0.80 22.11 12.42
N TYR A 65 0.50 20.98 13.07
CA TYR A 65 0.53 20.89 14.54
C TYR A 65 1.73 20.10 15.11
N PRO A 66 2.38 20.54 16.20
CA PRO A 66 3.58 19.90 16.77
C PRO A 66 3.33 18.53 17.41
N LEU A 67 2.12 18.26 17.93
CA LEU A 67 1.77 16.95 18.53
C LEU A 67 1.80 15.80 17.50
N THR A 68 1.67 16.14 16.22
CA THR A 68 1.71 15.22 15.07
C THR A 68 3.06 14.50 14.92
N TRP A 69 4.16 15.09 15.42
CA TRP A 69 5.50 14.52 15.35
C TRP A 69 5.71 13.29 16.23
N ILE A 70 5.01 13.20 17.37
CA ILE A 70 5.07 12.02 18.25
C ILE A 70 4.35 10.84 17.60
N TRP A 71 3.21 11.11 16.94
CA TRP A 71 2.48 10.10 16.17
C TRP A 71 3.25 9.65 14.92
N PHE A 72 4.05 10.52 14.31
CA PHE A 72 4.93 10.16 13.20
C PHE A 72 5.95 9.09 13.60
N LEU A 73 6.53 9.19 14.80
CA LEU A 73 7.43 8.15 15.33
C LEU A 73 6.70 6.81 15.50
N SER A 74 5.47 6.81 16.04
CA SER A 74 4.68 5.59 16.20
C SER A 74 4.25 4.98 14.86
N PHE A 75 3.94 5.81 13.86
CA PHE A 75 3.61 5.37 12.50
C PHE A 75 4.81 4.75 11.80
N ALA A 76 6.01 5.29 12.00
CA ALA A 76 7.25 4.74 11.46
C ALA A 76 7.53 3.30 11.96
N PHE A 77 7.09 2.95 13.18
CA PHE A 77 7.17 1.57 13.68
C PHE A 77 6.09 0.65 13.12
N THR A 78 4.90 1.16 12.81
CA THR A 78 3.85 0.39 12.10
C THR A 78 4.22 0.17 10.62
N ASP A 79 4.95 1.10 10.02
CA ASP A 79 5.50 0.95 8.67
C ASP A 79 6.48 -0.23 8.56
N LEU A 80 7.16 -0.64 9.64
CA LEU A 80 8.12 -1.74 9.60
C LEU A 80 7.46 -3.10 9.28
N GLU A 81 6.26 -3.33 9.80
CA GLU A 81 5.44 -4.51 9.48
C GLU A 81 4.99 -4.49 8.01
N LEU A 82 4.74 -3.29 7.47
CA LEU A 82 4.38 -3.07 6.08
C LEU A 82 5.56 -3.26 5.11
N TRP A 83 6.76 -2.87 5.52
CA TRP A 83 7.99 -3.19 4.81
C TRP A 83 8.21 -4.70 4.74
N TYR A 84 8.00 -5.41 5.85
CA TYR A 84 8.09 -6.86 5.90
C TYR A 84 7.09 -7.52 4.92
N ASN A 85 5.82 -7.10 4.94
CA ASN A 85 4.80 -7.62 4.03
C ASN A 85 5.08 -7.28 2.56
N THR A 86 5.60 -6.08 2.26
CA THR A 86 5.99 -5.69 0.89
C THR A 86 7.11 -6.57 0.36
N ILE A 87 8.14 -6.83 1.18
CA ILE A 87 9.24 -7.73 0.83
C ILE A 87 8.70 -9.14 0.61
N LEU A 88 7.81 -9.63 1.48
CA LEU A 88 7.21 -10.95 1.37
C LEU A 88 6.40 -11.11 0.06
N VAL A 89 5.60 -10.11 -0.29
CA VAL A 89 4.83 -10.06 -1.55
C VAL A 89 5.79 -10.06 -2.75
N LEU A 90 6.84 -9.24 -2.74
CA LEU A 90 7.81 -9.23 -3.85
C LEU A 90 8.57 -10.57 -3.97
N LEU A 91 8.92 -11.20 -2.85
CA LEU A 91 9.63 -12.48 -2.83
C LEU A 91 8.74 -13.63 -3.32
N THR A 92 7.48 -13.67 -2.87
CA THR A 92 6.49 -14.66 -3.31
C THR A 92 6.18 -14.53 -4.80
N GLY A 93 6.15 -13.31 -5.34
CA GLY A 93 5.98 -13.05 -6.77
C GLY A 93 7.14 -13.53 -7.65
N TYR A 94 8.32 -13.76 -7.08
CA TYR A 94 9.50 -14.26 -7.81
C TYR A 94 9.68 -15.79 -7.68
N MET A 95 8.82 -16.47 -6.93
CA MET A 95 8.90 -17.92 -6.74
C MET A 95 8.37 -18.69 -7.96
N LYS A 96 8.95 -19.87 -8.21
CA LYS A 96 8.62 -20.75 -9.35
C LYS A 96 7.12 -21.14 -9.42
N ASN A 97 6.42 -21.10 -8.28
CA ASN A 97 4.99 -21.34 -8.12
C ASN A 97 4.35 -20.23 -7.26
N ALA A 98 4.45 -18.98 -7.73
CA ALA A 98 4.04 -17.79 -6.99
C ALA A 98 2.56 -17.78 -6.57
N GLU A 99 1.66 -18.44 -7.31
CA GLU A 99 0.23 -18.55 -6.98
C GLU A 99 0.00 -19.34 -5.68
N VAL A 100 0.63 -20.51 -5.51
CA VAL A 100 0.56 -21.32 -4.28
C VAL A 100 1.28 -20.64 -3.11
N ALA A 101 2.36 -19.92 -3.41
CA ALA A 101 3.13 -19.20 -2.40
C ALA A 101 2.39 -17.98 -1.83
N LEU A 102 1.44 -17.42 -2.58
CA LEU A 102 0.60 -16.30 -2.16
C LEU A 102 -0.56 -16.71 -1.26
N ASP A 103 -1.15 -17.89 -1.50
CA ASP A 103 -2.25 -18.40 -0.69
C ASP A 103 -1.82 -18.74 0.75
N ALA A 104 -0.57 -19.15 0.95
CA ALA A 104 -0.05 -19.52 2.27
C ALA A 104 -0.06 -18.36 3.29
N PRO A 105 0.47 -17.15 2.98
CA PRO A 105 0.37 -16.00 3.88
C PRO A 105 -1.05 -15.41 3.94
N SER A 106 -1.87 -15.49 2.89
CA SER A 106 -3.24 -14.94 2.92
C SER A 106 -4.19 -15.74 3.82
N ILE A 107 -3.91 -17.02 4.06
CA ILE A 107 -4.68 -17.87 4.99
C ILE A 107 -4.27 -17.61 6.45
N CYS A 108 -3.04 -17.14 6.68
CA CYS A 108 -2.46 -16.96 8.01
C CYS A 108 -2.60 -15.53 8.58
N THR A 109 -3.16 -14.59 7.83
CA THR A 109 -3.30 -13.17 8.21
C THR A 109 -4.77 -12.78 8.23
#